data_AF-A0A844STW9-F1
#
_entry.id   AF-A0A844STW9-F1
#
_cell.length_a   1.000
_cell.length_b   1.000
_cell.length_c   1.000
_cell.angle_alpha   90.00
_cell.angle_beta   90.00
_cell.angle_gamma   90.00
#
_symmetry.space_group_name_H-M   'P 1'
#
loop_
_entity.id
_entity.type
_entity.pdbx_description
1 polymer ?
#
loop_
_entity_poly.entity_id
_entity_poly.type
_entity_poly.pdbx_seq_one_letter_code
_entity_poly.pdbx_strand_id
1 'polypeptide(L)'
;MLMTTNEPDPAAMRGGMAEDEAAALYRLMTWLSPSFPVGAFAYSSGIEWAVEAGDITDAASLRDWLAAMLSNGSGFCDAVFLAQSFRAASEHNPAGLKEIAELAAAFVSSRERQLETTTQGRAFIEIARAAWNSPGLDAMIAACDGPIVYPVAVGIVSAAHGIRLAPALHAFLHAVTSNWISAGSRLIPLGQTASQRVLADLEPVVAATAGRADAASLDDLGGATFRADLASLRHETQYTRLFRS
;
A
#
# COMPACT_ATOMS: atom_id res chain seq x y z
N MET A 1 -33.71 -16.06 38.85
CA MET A 1 -33.21 -15.16 37.80
C MET A 1 -32.15 -15.93 37.03
N LEU A 2 -32.57 -16.62 35.96
CA LEU A 2 -31.69 -17.46 35.15
C LEU A 2 -30.87 -16.54 34.23
N MET A 3 -29.58 -16.38 34.52
CA MET A 3 -28.60 -15.88 33.56
C MET A 3 -28.23 -17.03 32.63
N THR A 4 -28.79 -17.04 31.43
CA THR A 4 -28.30 -17.88 30.33
C THR A 4 -27.02 -17.23 29.81
N THR A 5 -25.87 -17.71 30.26
CA THR A 5 -24.59 -17.47 29.60
C THR A 5 -24.63 -18.17 28.25
N ASN A 6 -24.85 -17.39 27.18
CA ASN A 6 -24.72 -17.86 25.82
C ASN A 6 -23.22 -18.02 25.53
N GLU A 7 -22.63 -19.12 25.99
CA GLU A 7 -21.28 -19.50 25.57
C GLU A 7 -21.35 -19.79 24.06
N PRO A 8 -20.49 -19.15 23.23
CA PRO A 8 -20.49 -19.41 21.80
C PRO A 8 -20.10 -20.88 21.56
N ASP A 9 -20.91 -21.56 20.76
CA ASP A 9 -20.72 -22.96 20.40
C ASP A 9 -19.30 -23.19 19.86
N PRO A 10 -18.45 -24.02 20.52
CA PRO A 10 -17.09 -24.29 20.06
C PRO A 10 -17.05 -25.02 18.70
N ALA A 11 -18.16 -25.56 18.21
CA ALA A 11 -18.27 -26.06 16.84
C ALA A 11 -18.40 -24.93 15.80
N ALA A 12 -19.01 -23.79 16.15
CA ALA A 12 -19.06 -22.60 15.29
C ALA A 12 -17.68 -21.94 15.12
N MET A 13 -16.77 -22.14 16.09
CA MET A 13 -15.35 -21.73 16.01
C MET A 13 -14.50 -22.64 15.10
N ARG A 14 -15.05 -23.75 14.57
CA ARG A 14 -14.36 -24.70 13.68
C ARG A 14 -14.76 -24.56 12.21
N GLY A 15 -15.27 -23.40 11.80
CA GLY A 15 -15.39 -23.06 10.39
C GLY A 15 -13.99 -22.96 9.78
N GLY A 16 -13.54 -24.01 9.11
CA GLY A 16 -12.27 -23.98 8.36
C GLY A 16 -12.35 -22.92 7.26
N MET A 17 -11.24 -22.22 7.03
CA MET A 17 -11.11 -21.29 5.91
C MET A 17 -11.30 -22.05 4.59
N ALA A 18 -12.08 -21.49 3.67
CA ALA A 18 -12.20 -22.09 2.35
C ALA A 18 -10.83 -22.13 1.64
N GLU A 19 -10.62 -23.11 0.76
CA GLU A 19 -9.29 -23.34 0.15
C GLU A 19 -8.80 -22.14 -0.69
N ASP A 20 -9.73 -21.48 -1.38
CA ASP A 20 -9.51 -20.24 -2.13
C ASP A 20 -9.17 -19.06 -1.21
N GLU A 21 -9.86 -18.92 -0.08
CA GLU A 21 -9.56 -17.92 0.94
C GLU A 21 -8.19 -18.13 1.57
N ALA A 22 -7.82 -19.38 1.87
CA ALA A 22 -6.50 -19.72 2.40
C ALA A 22 -5.39 -19.41 1.40
N ALA A 23 -5.59 -19.75 0.12
CA ALA A 23 -4.64 -19.44 -0.94
C ALA A 23 -4.51 -17.93 -1.18
N ALA A 24 -5.60 -17.17 -1.11
CA ALA A 24 -5.60 -15.72 -1.21
C ALA A 24 -4.83 -15.07 -0.06
N LEU A 25 -5.08 -15.50 1.18
CA LEU A 25 -4.36 -15.02 2.35
C LEU A 25 -2.86 -15.31 2.26
N TYR A 26 -2.48 -16.54 1.87
CA TYR A 26 -1.08 -16.92 1.69
C TYR A 26 -0.37 -16.03 0.66
N ARG A 27 -1.03 -15.76 -0.47
CA ARG A 27 -0.49 -14.87 -1.51
C ARG A 27 -0.32 -13.45 -1.00
N LEU A 28 -1.33 -12.86 -0.35
CA LEU A 28 -1.24 -11.51 0.21
C LEU A 28 -0.11 -11.39 1.24
N MET A 29 0.00 -12.35 2.17
CA MET A 29 1.10 -12.39 3.14
C MET A 29 2.47 -12.47 2.46
N THR A 30 2.57 -13.20 1.35
CA THR A 30 3.82 -13.35 0.61
C THR A 30 4.17 -12.10 -0.19
N TRP A 31 3.23 -11.62 -0.99
CA TRP A 31 3.37 -10.48 -1.91
C TRP A 31 3.63 -9.16 -1.20
N LEU A 32 3.06 -8.99 -0.02
CA LEU A 32 3.12 -7.74 0.74
C LEU A 32 3.99 -7.88 2.00
N SER A 33 4.79 -8.96 2.07
CA SER A 33 5.87 -9.11 3.03
C SER A 33 7.00 -8.13 2.75
N PRO A 34 7.70 -7.61 3.78
CA PRO A 34 8.94 -6.85 3.60
C PRO A 34 10.03 -7.61 2.82
N SER A 35 9.98 -8.94 2.78
CA SER A 35 10.92 -9.78 2.05
C SER A 35 10.59 -9.93 0.56
N PHE A 36 9.42 -9.47 0.11
CA PHE A 36 9.05 -9.56 -1.29
C PHE A 36 9.92 -8.60 -2.13
N PRO A 37 10.61 -9.07 -3.18
CA PRO A 37 11.73 -8.32 -3.77
C PRO A 37 11.32 -7.20 -4.73
N VAL A 38 10.49 -6.27 -4.26
CA VAL A 38 10.13 -5.01 -4.95
C VAL A 38 11.07 -3.85 -4.62
N GLY A 39 11.95 -4.02 -3.63
CA GLY A 39 12.94 -3.00 -3.25
C GLY A 39 12.40 -1.88 -2.36
N ALA A 40 11.23 -2.05 -1.74
CA ALA A 40 10.58 -1.02 -0.92
C ALA A 40 11.47 -0.48 0.23
N PHE A 41 12.31 -1.33 0.84
CA PHE A 41 13.15 -0.97 1.98
C PHE A 41 14.15 0.17 1.71
N ALA A 42 14.46 0.42 0.43
CA ALA A 42 15.41 1.44 -0.03
C ALA A 42 14.80 2.85 -0.13
N TYR A 43 13.50 2.98 0.14
CA TYR A 43 12.74 4.21 -0.01
C TYR A 43 12.11 4.64 1.33
N SER A 44 12.23 5.93 1.63
CA SER A 44 11.67 6.60 2.81
C SER A 44 10.40 7.37 2.50
N SER A 45 10.08 7.60 1.22
CA SER A 45 8.96 8.45 0.80
C SER A 45 9.03 9.87 1.38
N GLY A 46 10.23 10.46 1.44
CA GLY A 46 10.48 11.81 1.97
C GLY A 46 10.58 11.91 3.50
N ILE A 47 10.42 10.80 4.24
CA ILE A 47 10.57 10.78 5.71
C ILE A 47 11.98 11.17 6.14
N GLU A 48 13.02 10.80 5.36
CA GLU A 48 14.40 11.19 5.66
C GLU A 48 14.57 12.72 5.74
N TRP A 49 14.00 13.46 4.79
CA TRP A 49 14.04 14.92 4.83
C TRP A 49 13.22 15.48 6.00
N ALA A 50 12.03 14.92 6.28
CA ALA A 50 11.18 15.38 7.38
C ALA A 50 11.84 15.20 8.76
N VAL A 51 12.66 14.15 8.93
CA VAL A 51 13.48 13.96 10.13
C VAL A 51 14.58 15.00 10.22
N GLU A 52 15.34 15.23 9.13
CA GLU A 52 16.40 16.27 9.11
C GLU A 52 15.83 17.68 9.38
N ALA A 53 14.65 17.98 8.83
CA ALA A 53 13.96 19.25 9.03
C ALA A 53 13.38 19.43 10.45
N GLY A 54 13.39 18.39 11.29
CA GLY A 54 12.84 18.41 12.65
C GLY A 54 11.32 18.29 12.72
N ASP A 55 10.65 17.96 11.60
CA ASP A 55 9.20 17.71 11.57
C ASP A 55 8.86 16.37 12.26
N ILE A 56 9.78 15.40 12.21
CA ILE A 56 9.65 14.09 12.87
C ILE A 56 10.86 13.86 13.77
N THR A 57 10.64 13.75 15.08
CA THR A 57 11.71 13.68 16.09
C THR A 57 11.58 12.51 17.06
N ASP A 58 10.42 11.85 17.10
CA ASP A 58 10.14 10.73 17.99
C ASP A 58 9.02 9.82 17.43
N ALA A 59 8.63 8.80 18.19
CA ALA A 59 7.58 7.86 17.79
C ALA A 59 6.21 8.51 17.65
N ALA A 60 5.90 9.54 18.45
CA ALA A 60 4.60 10.20 18.43
C ALA A 60 4.45 11.08 17.18
N SER A 61 5.46 11.91 16.90
CA SER A 61 5.53 12.70 15.67
C SER A 61 5.59 11.83 14.41
N LEU A 62 6.27 10.67 14.45
CA LEU A 62 6.23 9.70 13.35
C LEU A 62 4.81 9.16 13.13
N ARG A 63 4.14 8.69 14.19
CA ARG A 63 2.77 8.20 14.11
C ARG A 63 1.84 9.26 13.50
N ASP A 64 1.91 10.50 13.99
CA ASP A 64 1.02 11.58 13.53
C ASP A 64 1.29 11.94 12.06
N TRP A 65 2.56 11.95 11.65
CA TRP A 65 2.95 12.12 10.26
C TRP A 65 2.40 11.01 9.35
N LEU A 66 2.56 9.75 9.75
CA LEU A 66 2.07 8.60 8.99
C LEU A 66 0.54 8.55 8.93
N ALA A 67 -0.16 8.91 10.02
CA ALA A 67 -1.61 9.00 10.03
C ALA A 67 -2.13 10.03 9.00
N ALA A 68 -1.44 11.16 8.87
CA ALA A 68 -1.74 12.18 7.86
C ALA A 68 -1.46 11.67 6.44
N MET A 69 -0.30 11.03 6.20
CA MET A 69 0.03 10.41 4.91
C MET A 69 -0.96 9.32 4.49
N LEU A 70 -1.44 8.51 5.44
CA LEU A 70 -2.43 7.46 5.20
C LEU A 70 -3.81 8.02 4.89
N SER A 71 -4.28 9.00 5.65
CA SER A 71 -5.67 9.44 5.59
C SER A 71 -5.93 10.47 4.49
N ASN A 72 -4.93 11.32 4.22
CA ASN A 72 -5.09 12.54 3.45
C ASN A 72 -4.01 12.73 2.39
N GLY A 73 -3.16 11.74 2.16
CA GLY A 73 -2.04 11.87 1.22
C GLY A 73 -1.88 10.61 0.38
N SER A 74 -0.63 10.26 0.08
CA SER A 74 -0.32 9.17 -0.84
C SER A 74 -0.91 7.81 -0.44
N GLY A 75 -1.11 7.52 0.86
CA GLY A 75 -1.73 6.27 1.28
C GLY A 75 -3.18 6.12 0.80
N PHE A 76 -3.97 7.19 0.90
CA PHE A 76 -5.35 7.18 0.39
C PHE A 76 -5.37 7.11 -1.14
N CYS A 77 -4.60 7.95 -1.84
CA CYS A 77 -4.57 7.95 -3.30
C CYS A 77 -4.09 6.61 -3.88
N ASP A 78 -3.02 6.03 -3.33
CA ASP A 78 -2.50 4.73 -3.77
C ASP A 78 -3.55 3.63 -3.54
N ALA A 79 -4.29 3.66 -2.43
CA ALA A 79 -5.38 2.72 -2.17
C ALA A 79 -6.55 2.89 -3.15
N VAL A 80 -6.90 4.13 -3.55
CA VAL A 80 -7.93 4.37 -4.58
C VAL A 80 -7.48 3.82 -5.93
N PHE A 81 -6.23 4.05 -6.34
CA PHE A 81 -5.71 3.49 -7.60
C PHE A 81 -5.68 1.96 -7.60
N LEU A 82 -5.35 1.34 -6.46
CA LEU A 82 -5.45 -0.12 -6.29
C LEU A 82 -6.90 -0.57 -6.48
N ALA A 83 -7.86 0.06 -5.79
CA ALA A 83 -9.28 -0.30 -5.88
C ALA A 83 -9.85 -0.15 -7.29
N GLN A 84 -9.54 0.95 -7.97
CA GLN A 84 -10.06 1.23 -9.31
C GLN A 84 -9.45 0.29 -10.35
N SER A 85 -8.13 0.07 -10.31
CA SER A 85 -7.46 -0.88 -11.21
C SER A 85 -7.92 -2.32 -10.99
N PHE A 86 -8.15 -2.72 -9.73
CA PHE A 86 -8.74 -4.01 -9.39
C PHE A 86 -10.11 -4.21 -10.04
N ARG A 87 -11.00 -3.20 -9.95
CA ARG A 87 -12.35 -3.27 -10.54
C ARG A 87 -12.30 -3.33 -12.06
N ALA A 88 -11.53 -2.45 -12.69
CA ALA A 88 -11.39 -2.45 -14.14
C ALA A 88 -10.80 -3.78 -14.67
N ALA A 89 -9.86 -4.39 -13.95
CA ALA A 89 -9.35 -5.73 -14.27
C ALA A 89 -10.43 -6.83 -14.09
N SER A 90 -11.17 -6.80 -12.98
CA SER A 90 -12.23 -7.78 -12.69
C SER A 90 -13.39 -7.70 -13.69
N GLU A 91 -13.71 -6.50 -14.15
CA GLU A 91 -14.75 -6.21 -15.14
C GLU A 91 -14.29 -6.42 -16.60
N HIS A 92 -13.02 -6.80 -16.81
CA HIS A 92 -12.43 -6.95 -18.14
C HIS A 92 -12.56 -5.68 -18.99
N ASN A 93 -12.31 -4.52 -18.37
CA ASN A 93 -12.39 -3.20 -18.99
C ASN A 93 -10.97 -2.67 -19.35
N PRO A 94 -10.43 -3.03 -20.53
CA PRO A 94 -9.08 -2.63 -20.91
C PRO A 94 -8.92 -1.11 -21.11
N ALA A 95 -9.96 -0.42 -21.58
CA ALA A 95 -9.93 1.04 -21.73
C ALA A 95 -9.84 1.73 -20.37
N GLY A 96 -10.65 1.30 -19.40
CA GLY A 96 -10.58 1.82 -18.03
C GLY A 96 -9.24 1.52 -17.36
N LEU A 97 -8.67 0.33 -17.56
CA LEU A 97 -7.33 0.00 -17.05
C LEU A 97 -6.26 0.95 -17.60
N LYS A 98 -6.30 1.25 -18.90
CA LYS A 98 -5.40 2.21 -19.52
C LYS A 98 -5.51 3.59 -18.88
N GLU A 99 -6.73 4.13 -18.82
CA GLU A 99 -7.00 5.45 -18.25
C GLU A 99 -6.54 5.55 -16.78
N ILE A 100 -6.81 4.51 -15.98
CA ILE A 100 -6.39 4.44 -14.57
C ILE A 100 -4.87 4.38 -14.46
N ALA A 101 -4.19 3.56 -15.27
CA ALA A 101 -2.74 3.43 -15.23
C ALA A 101 -2.05 4.75 -15.63
N GLU A 102 -2.53 5.40 -16.69
CA GLU A 102 -2.05 6.70 -17.15
C GLU A 102 -2.24 7.78 -16.06
N LEU A 103 -3.44 7.86 -15.47
CA LEU A 103 -3.74 8.82 -14.41
C LEU A 103 -2.87 8.57 -13.17
N ALA A 104 -2.75 7.31 -12.74
CA ALA A 104 -1.95 6.94 -11.56
C ALA A 104 -0.47 7.32 -11.75
N ALA A 105 0.09 7.08 -12.94
CA ALA A 105 1.45 7.48 -13.26
C ALA A 105 1.62 9.00 -13.32
N ALA A 106 0.60 9.74 -13.78
CA ALA A 106 0.64 11.21 -13.84
C ALA A 106 0.43 11.88 -12.48
N PHE A 107 -0.25 11.20 -11.54
CA PHE A 107 -0.58 11.75 -10.22
C PHE A 107 0.62 11.82 -9.26
N VAL A 108 1.70 11.11 -9.57
CA VAL A 108 2.89 11.05 -8.71
C VAL A 108 3.66 12.37 -8.77
N SER A 109 3.81 12.99 -7.61
CA SER A 109 4.22 14.40 -7.48
C SER A 109 5.72 14.67 -7.63
N SER A 110 6.59 13.68 -7.39
CA SER A 110 8.05 13.84 -7.45
C SER A 110 8.71 12.83 -8.40
N ARG A 111 9.86 13.20 -8.96
CA ARG A 111 10.60 12.34 -9.89
C ARG A 111 11.08 11.07 -9.19
N GLU A 112 11.53 11.24 -7.96
CA GLU A 112 12.00 10.15 -7.12
C GLU A 112 10.88 9.17 -6.76
N ARG A 113 9.71 9.66 -6.35
CA ARG A 113 8.54 8.80 -6.09
C ARG A 113 8.07 8.12 -7.38
N GLN A 114 8.17 8.78 -8.52
CA GLN A 114 7.83 8.18 -9.81
C GLN A 114 8.75 7.01 -10.14
N LEU A 115 10.05 7.17 -9.94
CA LEU A 115 11.02 6.09 -10.12
C LEU A 115 10.77 4.94 -9.15
N GLU A 116 10.50 5.24 -7.88
CA GLU A 116 10.17 4.25 -6.84
C GLU A 116 8.99 3.39 -7.27
N THR A 117 7.82 4.02 -7.46
CA THR A 117 6.56 3.28 -7.62
C THR A 117 6.50 2.51 -8.94
N THR A 118 7.10 3.04 -10.02
CA THR A 118 7.17 2.33 -11.31
C THR A 118 8.14 1.14 -11.26
N THR A 119 9.25 1.28 -10.52
CA THR A 119 10.20 0.16 -10.32
C THR A 119 9.57 -0.95 -9.48
N GLN A 120 8.89 -0.59 -8.39
CA GLN A 120 8.16 -1.53 -7.55
C GLN A 120 7.04 -2.23 -8.32
N GLY A 121 6.25 -1.49 -9.10
CA GLY A 121 5.17 -2.04 -9.93
C GLY A 121 5.68 -3.05 -10.95
N ARG A 122 6.75 -2.73 -11.68
CA ARG A 122 7.39 -3.67 -12.62
C ARG A 122 7.88 -4.94 -11.91
N ALA A 123 8.65 -4.78 -10.83
CA ALA A 123 9.20 -5.93 -10.09
C ALA A 123 8.08 -6.83 -9.56
N PHE A 124 7.01 -6.23 -9.02
CA PHE A 124 5.86 -6.96 -8.49
C PHE A 124 5.20 -7.83 -9.56
N ILE A 125 4.93 -7.24 -10.73
CA ILE A 125 4.34 -7.94 -11.88
C ILE A 125 5.27 -9.08 -12.36
N GLU A 126 6.56 -8.81 -12.53
CA GLU A 126 7.52 -9.81 -13.03
C GLU A 126 7.60 -11.03 -12.11
N ILE A 127 7.67 -10.81 -10.79
CA ILE A 127 7.71 -11.89 -9.81
C ILE A 127 6.38 -12.63 -9.75
N ALA A 128 5.25 -11.91 -9.77
CA ALA A 128 3.93 -12.53 -9.78
C ALA A 128 3.75 -13.42 -11.02
N ARG A 129 4.10 -12.94 -12.22
CA ARG A 129 4.08 -13.73 -13.46
C ARG A 129 4.95 -14.99 -13.38
N ALA A 130 6.13 -14.87 -12.77
CA ALA A 130 7.08 -15.98 -12.69
C ALA A 130 6.65 -17.07 -11.68
N ALA A 131 6.12 -16.67 -10.52
CA ALA A 131 5.85 -17.59 -9.41
C ALA A 131 4.36 -17.98 -9.27
N TRP A 132 3.45 -17.10 -9.69
CA TRP A 132 1.99 -17.30 -9.66
C TRP A 132 1.38 -16.82 -10.97
N ASN A 133 1.71 -17.45 -12.09
CA ASN A 133 1.09 -17.07 -13.35
C ASN A 133 -0.44 -17.25 -13.28
N SER A 134 -1.20 -16.30 -13.83
CA SER A 134 -2.66 -16.36 -13.92
C SER A 134 -3.14 -16.11 -15.35
N PRO A 135 -4.13 -16.86 -15.86
CA PRO A 135 -4.75 -16.56 -17.15
C PRO A 135 -5.24 -15.12 -17.24
N GLY A 136 -4.98 -14.44 -18.35
CA GLY A 136 -5.43 -13.06 -18.60
C GLY A 136 -4.54 -11.98 -18.00
N LEU A 137 -3.62 -12.30 -17.07
CA LEU A 137 -2.73 -11.30 -16.44
C LEU A 137 -1.92 -10.53 -17.50
N ASP A 138 -1.34 -11.23 -18.47
CA ASP A 138 -0.55 -10.59 -19.55
C ASP A 138 -1.39 -9.64 -20.41
N ALA A 139 -2.66 -9.97 -20.65
CA ALA A 139 -3.57 -9.11 -21.41
C ALA A 139 -3.96 -7.85 -20.61
N MET A 140 -4.18 -7.98 -19.29
CA MET A 140 -4.45 -6.84 -18.41
C MET A 140 -3.25 -5.89 -18.32
N ILE A 141 -2.03 -6.44 -18.22
CA ILE A 141 -0.79 -5.66 -18.22
C ILE A 141 -0.62 -4.94 -19.55
N ALA A 142 -0.81 -5.64 -20.68
CA ALA A 142 -0.70 -5.05 -22.01
C ALA A 142 -1.73 -3.94 -22.24
N ALA A 143 -2.94 -4.06 -21.68
CA ALA A 143 -3.98 -3.04 -21.78
C ALA A 143 -3.61 -1.71 -21.13
N CYS A 144 -2.71 -1.70 -20.12
CA CYS A 144 -2.27 -0.47 -19.46
C CYS A 144 -1.49 0.47 -20.38
N ASP A 145 -0.85 -0.05 -21.44
CA ASP A 145 -0.17 0.72 -22.49
C ASP A 145 0.81 1.81 -21.97
N GLY A 146 1.53 1.52 -20.88
CA GLY A 146 2.41 2.48 -20.22
C GLY A 146 3.05 1.97 -18.92
N PRO A 147 3.75 2.85 -18.18
CA PRO A 147 4.31 2.52 -16.86
C PRO A 147 3.19 2.14 -15.87
N ILE A 148 3.35 1.00 -15.21
CA ILE A 148 2.42 0.55 -14.17
C ILE A 148 3.03 0.85 -12.80
N VAL A 149 2.41 1.77 -12.07
CA VAL A 149 2.80 2.12 -10.71
C VAL A 149 2.40 1.01 -9.71
N TYR A 150 3.06 0.96 -8.56
CA TYR A 150 2.91 -0.13 -7.60
C TYR A 150 1.46 -0.42 -7.16
N PRO A 151 0.62 0.56 -6.76
CA PRO A 151 -0.77 0.26 -6.38
C PRO A 151 -1.59 -0.33 -7.52
N VAL A 152 -1.38 0.13 -8.76
CA VAL A 152 -2.06 -0.41 -9.95
C VAL A 152 -1.62 -1.84 -10.23
N ALA A 153 -0.32 -2.13 -10.12
CA ALA A 153 0.22 -3.48 -10.25
C ALA A 153 -0.41 -4.44 -9.22
N VAL A 154 -0.50 -4.03 -7.95
CA VAL A 154 -1.11 -4.83 -6.88
C VAL A 154 -2.61 -5.06 -7.16
N GLY A 155 -3.33 -4.04 -7.62
CA GLY A 155 -4.75 -4.14 -7.98
C GLY A 155 -4.99 -5.14 -9.12
N ILE A 156 -4.24 -5.03 -10.22
CA ILE A 156 -4.34 -5.91 -11.39
C ILE A 156 -4.03 -7.37 -11.00
N VAL A 157 -2.91 -7.61 -10.31
CA VAL A 157 -2.51 -8.98 -9.93
C VAL A 157 -3.52 -9.57 -8.94
N SER A 158 -3.98 -8.80 -7.96
CA SER A 158 -5.00 -9.28 -7.01
C SER A 158 -6.29 -9.68 -7.73
N ALA A 159 -6.75 -8.88 -8.69
CA ALA A 159 -7.92 -9.19 -9.50
C ALA A 159 -7.72 -10.43 -10.37
N ALA A 160 -6.58 -10.53 -11.05
CA ALA A 160 -6.22 -11.70 -11.87
C ALA A 160 -6.16 -13.01 -11.06
N HIS A 161 -5.95 -12.93 -9.75
CA HIS A 161 -5.94 -14.08 -8.85
C HIS A 161 -7.24 -14.30 -8.07
N GLY A 162 -8.29 -13.51 -8.35
CA GLY A 162 -9.57 -13.62 -7.66
C GLY A 162 -9.51 -13.27 -6.17
N ILE A 163 -8.50 -12.51 -5.73
CA ILE A 163 -8.38 -12.08 -4.34
C ILE A 163 -9.40 -10.97 -4.09
N ARG A 164 -10.18 -11.06 -3.00
CA ARG A 164 -11.15 -10.01 -2.68
C ARG A 164 -10.46 -8.66 -2.47
N LEU A 165 -11.08 -7.58 -2.93
CA LEU A 165 -10.50 -6.22 -2.86
C LEU A 165 -10.23 -5.77 -1.42
N ALA A 166 -11.19 -5.96 -0.51
CA ALA A 166 -11.07 -5.53 0.88
C ALA A 166 -9.79 -6.04 1.59
N PRO A 167 -9.46 -7.35 1.60
CA PRO A 167 -8.21 -7.82 2.19
C PRO A 167 -6.97 -7.35 1.42
N ALA A 168 -7.03 -7.19 0.10
CA ALA A 168 -5.91 -6.64 -0.68
C ALA A 168 -5.59 -5.19 -0.28
N LEU A 169 -6.60 -4.34 -0.09
CA LEU A 169 -6.43 -2.95 0.39
C LEU A 169 -5.79 -2.90 1.77
N HIS A 170 -6.29 -3.69 2.73
CA HIS A 170 -5.75 -3.71 4.08
C HIS A 170 -4.31 -4.19 4.10
N ALA A 171 -4.00 -5.27 3.39
CA ALA A 171 -2.65 -5.80 3.30
C ALA A 171 -1.69 -4.79 2.64
N PHE A 172 -2.14 -4.11 1.58
CA PHE A 172 -1.33 -3.11 0.88
C PHE A 172 -0.99 -1.92 1.79
N LEU A 173 -2.00 -1.33 2.42
CA LEU A 173 -1.82 -0.20 3.34
C LEU A 173 -0.97 -0.59 4.56
N HIS A 174 -1.15 -1.80 5.09
CA HIS A 174 -0.30 -2.33 6.16
C HIS A 174 1.16 -2.43 5.72
N ALA A 175 1.44 -2.96 4.51
CA ALA A 175 2.80 -3.12 4.00
C ALA A 175 3.49 -1.77 3.76
N VAL A 176 2.77 -0.82 3.18
CA VAL A 176 3.26 0.56 2.97
C VAL A 176 3.56 1.22 4.32
N THR A 177 2.65 1.13 5.29
CA THR A 177 2.84 1.67 6.64
C THR A 177 4.05 1.04 7.34
N SER A 178 4.19 -0.28 7.24
CA SER A 178 5.33 -1.01 7.80
C SER A 178 6.66 -0.57 7.20
N ASN A 179 6.69 -0.30 5.89
CA ASN A 179 7.88 0.23 5.21
C ASN A 179 8.24 1.64 5.71
N TRP A 180 7.25 2.52 5.84
CA TRP A 180 7.45 3.87 6.38
C TRP A 180 7.96 3.86 7.82
N ILE A 181 7.42 3.00 8.69
CA ILE A 181 7.90 2.84 10.07
C ILE A 181 9.34 2.31 10.07
N SER A 182 9.67 1.37 9.20
CA SER A 182 11.03 0.83 9.04
C SER A 182 12.03 1.90 8.59
N ALA A 183 11.62 2.83 7.71
CA ALA A 183 12.44 3.99 7.37
C ALA A 183 12.62 4.93 8.57
N GLY A 184 11.51 5.34 9.20
CA GLY A 184 11.53 6.22 10.37
C GLY A 184 12.35 5.68 11.54
N SER A 185 12.30 4.37 11.81
CA SER A 185 13.06 3.77 12.92
C SER A 185 14.57 3.83 12.71
N ARG A 186 15.03 3.79 11.46
CA ARG A 186 16.45 3.93 11.10
C ARG A 186 16.94 5.39 11.20
N LEU A 187 16.02 6.35 11.07
CA LEU A 187 16.32 7.78 11.06
C LEU A 187 16.23 8.43 12.46
N ILE A 188 15.28 8.01 13.30
CA ILE A 188 14.95 8.60 14.62
C ILE A 188 15.51 7.76 15.80
N PRO A 189 16.47 6.86 15.53
CA PRO A 189 16.78 5.67 16.34
C PRO A 189 15.66 5.12 17.24
N LEU A 190 14.50 4.75 16.67
CA LEU A 190 13.42 4.14 17.45
C LEU A 190 13.71 2.67 17.78
N GLY A 191 13.45 2.28 19.03
CA GLY A 191 13.52 0.88 19.45
C GLY A 191 12.42 0.02 18.82
N GLN A 192 12.69 -1.28 18.63
CA GLN A 192 11.77 -2.22 17.99
C GLN A 192 10.35 -2.23 18.59
N THR A 193 10.24 -2.23 19.92
CA THR A 193 8.94 -2.17 20.60
C THR A 193 8.18 -0.88 20.32
N ALA A 194 8.89 0.26 20.20
CA ALA A 194 8.26 1.53 19.86
C ALA A 194 7.72 1.51 18.42
N SER A 195 8.49 0.97 17.46
CA SER A 195 8.04 0.79 16.08
C SER A 195 6.78 -0.07 15.98
N GLN A 196 6.72 -1.19 16.72
CA GLN A 196 5.53 -2.05 16.73
C GLN A 196 4.32 -1.38 17.39
N ARG A 197 4.53 -0.57 18.44
CA ARG A 197 3.45 0.23 19.02
C ARG A 197 2.90 1.25 18.03
N VAL A 198 3.75 1.94 17.27
CA VAL A 198 3.30 2.86 16.22
C VAL A 198 2.48 2.12 15.16
N LEU A 199 2.91 0.93 14.73
CA LEU A 199 2.15 0.14 13.76
C LEU A 199 0.76 -0.26 14.30
N ALA A 200 0.68 -0.73 15.55
CA ALA A 200 -0.57 -1.07 16.20
C ALA A 200 -1.49 0.16 16.39
N ASP A 201 -0.93 1.31 16.79
CA ASP A 201 -1.70 2.55 16.95
C ASP A 201 -2.28 3.07 15.63
N LEU A 202 -1.67 2.72 14.48
CA LEU A 202 -2.13 3.11 13.15
C LEU A 202 -3.16 2.14 12.54
N GLU A 203 -3.43 0.99 13.19
CA GLU A 203 -4.40 0.00 12.69
C GLU A 203 -5.78 0.61 12.39
N PRO A 204 -6.39 1.45 13.27
CA PRO A 204 -7.68 2.07 12.97
C PRO A 204 -7.62 3.02 11.77
N VAL A 205 -6.50 3.70 11.56
CA VAL A 205 -6.29 4.61 10.44
C VAL A 205 -6.21 3.82 9.14
N VAL A 206 -5.45 2.72 9.12
CA VAL A 206 -5.37 1.80 7.98
C VAL A 206 -6.76 1.27 7.61
N ALA A 207 -7.51 0.78 8.59
CA ALA A 207 -8.86 0.25 8.37
C ALA A 207 -9.82 1.32 7.82
N ALA A 208 -9.80 2.52 8.40
CA ALA A 208 -10.62 3.63 7.92
C ALA A 208 -10.24 4.08 6.50
N THR A 209 -8.95 4.19 6.20
CA THR A 209 -8.46 4.52 4.85
C THR A 209 -8.85 3.45 3.84
N ALA A 210 -8.72 2.16 4.19
CA ALA A 210 -9.13 1.07 3.32
C ALA A 210 -10.62 1.13 2.99
N GLY A 211 -11.48 1.32 4.00
CA GLY A 211 -12.92 1.45 3.80
C GLY A 211 -13.31 2.67 2.97
N ARG A 212 -12.64 3.81 3.18
CA ARG A 212 -12.83 5.02 2.36
C ARG A 212 -12.40 4.80 0.92
N ALA A 213 -11.24 4.19 0.68
CA ALA A 213 -10.73 3.93 -0.66
C ALA A 213 -11.58 2.92 -1.43
N ASP A 214 -12.16 1.94 -0.73
CA ASP A 214 -13.13 1.02 -1.33
C ASP A 214 -14.39 1.79 -1.79
N ALA A 215 -14.90 2.75 -1.02
CA ALA A 215 -16.07 3.53 -1.44
C ALA A 215 -15.76 4.65 -2.46
N ALA A 216 -14.49 5.00 -2.67
CA ALA A 216 -14.07 6.16 -3.44
C ALA A 216 -14.05 5.94 -4.96
N SER A 217 -14.28 7.04 -5.68
CA SER A 217 -14.10 7.18 -7.12
C SER A 217 -12.76 7.87 -7.45
N LEU A 218 -12.42 7.97 -8.73
CA LEU A 218 -11.26 8.75 -9.17
C LEU A 218 -11.44 10.26 -8.90
N ASP A 219 -12.68 10.76 -8.83
CA ASP A 219 -12.96 12.17 -8.53
C ASP A 219 -12.66 12.55 -7.07
N ASP A 220 -12.53 11.54 -6.19
CA ASP A 220 -12.15 11.73 -4.79
C ASP A 220 -10.63 11.80 -4.60
N LEU A 221 -9.83 11.60 -5.67
CA LEU A 221 -8.37 11.71 -5.61
C LEU A 221 -7.96 13.13 -5.23
N GLY A 222 -7.15 13.23 -4.19
CA GLY A 222 -6.65 14.50 -3.68
C GLY A 222 -5.79 14.30 -2.45
N GLY A 223 -4.82 15.21 -2.27
CA GLY A 223 -3.93 15.22 -1.12
C GLY A 223 -4.03 16.54 -0.37
N ALA A 224 -4.01 16.47 0.96
CA ALA A 224 -3.84 17.61 1.87
C ALA A 224 -2.56 17.46 2.71
N THR A 225 -1.54 16.80 2.16
CA THR A 225 -0.25 16.54 2.83
C THR A 225 0.89 17.38 2.23
N PHE A 226 0.65 18.69 2.06
CA PHE A 226 1.60 19.61 1.44
C PHE A 226 3.03 19.52 1.99
N ARG A 227 3.18 19.33 3.31
CA ARG A 227 4.49 19.21 3.95
C ARG A 227 5.20 17.92 3.57
N ALA A 228 4.47 16.81 3.42
CA ALA A 228 5.02 15.54 2.98
C ALA A 228 5.37 15.56 1.48
N ASP A 229 4.55 16.21 0.66
CA ASP A 229 4.86 16.41 -0.76
C ASP A 229 6.13 17.26 -0.93
N LEU A 230 6.25 18.34 -0.16
CA LEU A 230 7.46 19.15 -0.13
C LEU A 230 8.67 18.35 0.37
N ALA A 231 8.50 17.50 1.38
CA ALA A 231 9.58 16.65 1.89
C ALA A 231 10.11 15.72 0.79
N SER A 232 9.22 15.08 0.03
CA SER A 232 9.61 14.24 -1.11
C SER A 232 10.37 15.03 -2.19
N LEU A 233 9.91 16.24 -2.53
CA LEU A 233 10.60 17.09 -3.51
C LEU A 233 11.95 17.61 -3.00
N ARG A 234 12.06 17.91 -1.70
CA ARG A 234 13.29 18.42 -1.10
C ARG A 234 14.36 17.33 -0.94
N HIS A 235 13.93 16.10 -0.69
CA HIS A 235 14.81 14.94 -0.61
C HIS A 235 15.67 14.76 -1.87
N GLU A 236 15.17 15.14 -3.06
CA GLU A 236 15.93 15.10 -4.32
C GLU A 236 17.22 15.93 -4.28
N THR A 237 17.28 16.95 -3.42
CA THR A 237 18.41 17.89 -3.27
C THR A 237 19.13 17.79 -1.93
N GLN A 238 18.78 16.81 -1.09
CA GLN A 238 19.37 16.62 0.24
C GLN A 238 20.83 16.15 0.15
N TYR A 239 21.71 16.74 0.97
CA TYR A 239 23.15 16.50 0.88
C TYR A 239 23.57 15.13 1.46
N THR A 240 23.02 14.76 2.62
CA THR A 240 23.28 13.46 3.27
C THR A 240 22.04 12.59 3.14
N ARG A 241 22.19 11.41 2.53
CA ARG A 241 21.07 10.52 2.21
C ARG A 241 21.41 9.07 2.48
N LEU A 242 20.56 8.40 3.24
CA LEU A 242 20.55 6.96 3.46
C LEU A 242 19.60 6.25 2.50
N PHE A 243 18.58 6.95 2.00
CA PHE A 243 17.53 6.40 1.16
C PHE A 243 17.59 6.91 -0.29
N ARG A 244 17.06 6.10 -1.21
CA ARG A 244 16.97 6.45 -2.63
C ARG A 244 15.82 7.42 -2.92
N SER A 245 14.82 7.50 -2.02
CA SER A 245 13.81 8.56 -1.88
C SER A 245 12.87 8.33 -0.70
#